data_AF-A0A925ZKB8-F1
#
_entry.id   AF-A0A925ZKB8-F1
#
_cell.length_a   1.000
_cell.length_b   1.000
_cell.length_c   1.000
_cell.angle_alpha   90.00
_cell.angle_beta   90.00
_cell.angle_gamma   90.00
#
_symmetry.space_group_name_H-M   'P 1'
#
loop_
_entity.id
_entity.type
_entity.pdbx_description
1 polymer ?
#
loop_
_entity_poly.entity_id
_entity_poly.type
_entity_poly.pdbx_seq_one_letter_code
_entity_poly.pdbx_strand_id
1 'polypeptide(L)'
;MPVYTGSHALIVGINKYPNLPKSVQLKFAVNDAEGMRQTLVDYFGFPADNVTVLTDEKATLKGIEDALDDLSDRGKVRPDDRIL
;
A
#
# COMPACT_ATOMS: atom_id res chain seq x y z
N MET A 1 -25.65 9.40 13.18
CA MET A 1 -24.55 9.02 14.09
C MET A 1 -23.28 9.12 13.27
N PRO A 2 -22.21 9.83 13.67
CA PRO A 2 -21.02 9.84 12.85
C PRO A 2 -20.32 8.49 13.06
N VAL A 3 -20.45 7.59 12.10
CA VAL A 3 -19.57 6.41 11.99
C VAL A 3 -18.41 6.89 11.14
N TYR A 4 -17.29 7.24 11.74
CA TYR A 4 -16.06 7.45 11.00
C TYR A 4 -15.03 6.46 11.53
N THR A 5 -14.76 5.43 10.74
CA THR A 5 -13.56 4.61 10.84
C THR A 5 -13.01 4.50 9.43
N GLY A 6 -12.43 5.60 8.94
CA GLY A 6 -11.73 5.63 7.66
C GLY A 6 -10.62 4.57 7.69
N SER A 7 -10.33 3.99 6.54
CA SER A 7 -9.34 2.92 6.45
C SER A 7 -8.43 3.23 5.29
N HIS A 8 -7.13 3.24 5.55
CA HIS A 8 -6.12 3.61 4.58
C HIS A 8 -5.02 2.56 4.62
N ALA A 9 -4.49 2.21 3.46
CA ALA A 9 -3.42 1.23 3.37
C ALA A 9 -2.36 1.64 2.35
N LEU A 10 -1.11 1.36 2.68
CA LEU A 10 0.02 1.39 1.76
C LEU A 10 0.59 -0.02 1.62
N ILE A 11 0.43 -0.61 0.43
CA ILE A 11 0.95 -1.96 0.13
C ILE A 11 2.12 -1.82 -0.85
N VAL A 12 3.25 -2.45 -0.53
CA VAL A 12 4.46 -2.41 -1.37
C VAL A 12 4.86 -3.83 -1.79
N GLY A 13 4.89 -4.10 -3.09
CA GLY A 13 5.26 -5.39 -3.67
C GLY A 13 6.39 -5.27 -4.68
N ILE A 14 7.59 -5.77 -4.38
CA ILE A 14 8.76 -5.63 -5.25
C ILE A 14 9.25 -7.00 -5.72
N ASN A 15 9.09 -7.29 -7.00
CA ASN A 15 9.71 -8.46 -7.63
C ASN A 15 11.14 -8.14 -8.10
N LYS A 16 11.33 -6.93 -8.65
CA LYS A 16 12.54 -6.53 -9.36
C LYS A 16 13.43 -5.59 -8.55
N TYR A 17 14.55 -6.11 -8.08
CA TYR A 17 15.62 -5.35 -7.42
C TYR A 17 16.76 -5.09 -8.40
N PRO A 18 16.95 -3.85 -8.88
CA PRO A 18 17.88 -3.56 -9.97
C PRO A 18 19.36 -3.84 -9.62
N ASN A 19 19.70 -3.83 -8.33
CA ASN A 19 21.05 -4.07 -7.83
C ASN A 19 21.34 -5.55 -7.53
N LEU A 20 20.37 -6.45 -7.79
CA LEU A 20 20.52 -7.87 -7.55
C LEU A 20 20.56 -8.68 -8.87
N PRO A 21 21.27 -9.82 -8.89
CA PRO A 21 21.24 -10.73 -10.03
C PRO A 21 19.84 -11.22 -10.38
N LYS A 22 19.60 -11.56 -11.66
CA LYS A 22 18.30 -12.11 -12.12
C LYS A 22 17.89 -13.41 -11.41
N SER A 23 18.86 -14.21 -10.97
CA SER A 23 18.62 -15.50 -10.32
C SER A 23 18.00 -15.40 -8.93
N VAL A 24 18.09 -14.24 -8.28
CA VAL A 24 17.61 -14.02 -6.91
C VAL A 24 16.41 -13.07 -6.84
N GLN A 25 15.83 -12.72 -7.99
CA GLN A 25 14.64 -11.88 -8.06
C GLN A 25 13.43 -12.61 -7.47
N LEU A 26 12.52 -11.85 -6.87
CA LEU A 26 11.26 -12.39 -6.37
C LEU A 26 10.27 -12.56 -7.53
N LYS A 27 9.33 -13.50 -7.37
CA LYS A 27 8.35 -13.83 -8.42
C LYS A 27 6.91 -13.45 -8.07
N PHE A 28 6.61 -13.30 -6.77
CA PHE A 28 5.24 -13.23 -6.30
C PHE A 28 4.92 -12.01 -5.43
N ALA A 29 5.90 -11.18 -5.06
CA ALA A 29 5.65 -10.03 -4.17
C ALA A 29 4.64 -9.04 -4.76
N VAL A 30 4.67 -8.82 -6.07
CA VAL A 30 3.65 -8.00 -6.76
C VAL A 30 2.27 -8.65 -6.71
N ASN A 31 2.19 -9.97 -6.91
CA ASN A 31 0.93 -10.70 -6.85
C ASN A 31 0.34 -10.71 -5.42
N ASP A 32 1.20 -10.87 -4.42
CA ASP A 32 0.82 -10.80 -3.01
C ASP A 32 0.29 -9.41 -2.66
N ALA A 33 0.92 -8.34 -3.16
CA ALA A 33 0.47 -6.98 -2.96
C ALA A 33 -0.94 -6.72 -3.56
N GLU A 34 -1.17 -7.17 -4.80
CA GLU A 34 -2.49 -7.04 -5.44
C GLU A 34 -3.56 -7.89 -4.74
N GLY A 35 -3.21 -9.11 -4.32
CA GLY A 35 -4.09 -9.97 -3.55
C GLY A 35 -4.48 -9.35 -2.21
N MET A 36 -3.53 -8.71 -1.53
CA MET A 36 -3.80 -7.97 -0.29
C MET A 36 -4.71 -6.77 -0.54
N ARG A 37 -4.46 -5.97 -1.60
CA ARG A 37 -5.33 -4.85 -1.99
C ARG A 37 -6.76 -5.34 -2.19
N GLN A 38 -6.94 -6.39 -2.99
CA GLN A 38 -8.26 -6.95 -3.28
C GLN A 38 -8.94 -7.42 -1.99
N THR A 39 -8.18 -8.10 -1.12
CA THR A 39 -8.70 -8.60 0.15
C THR A 39 -9.19 -7.45 1.04
N LEU A 40 -8.42 -6.37 1.17
CA LEU A 40 -8.79 -5.23 2.00
C LEU A 40 -10.04 -4.51 1.49
N VAL A 41 -10.14 -4.34 0.17
CA VAL A 41 -11.27 -3.66 -0.46
C VAL A 41 -12.54 -4.51 -0.37
N ASP A 42 -12.47 -5.79 -0.74
CA ASP A 42 -13.66 -6.63 -0.86
C ASP A 42 -14.18 -7.12 0.49
N TYR A 43 -13.30 -7.40 1.44
CA TYR A 43 -13.66 -8.11 2.67
C TYR A 43 -13.49 -7.28 3.94
N PHE A 44 -12.60 -6.27 3.96
CA PHE A 44 -12.32 -5.47 5.15
C PHE A 44 -12.86 -4.04 5.08
N GLY A 45 -13.49 -3.68 3.96
CA GLY A 45 -14.16 -2.39 3.76
C GLY A 45 -13.19 -1.22 3.67
N PHE A 46 -11.98 -1.42 3.15
CA PHE A 46 -11.09 -0.32 2.81
C PHE A 46 -11.61 0.33 1.51
N PRO A 47 -11.89 1.64 1.49
CA PRO A 47 -12.20 2.33 0.24
C PRO A 47 -11.04 2.16 -0.75
N ALA A 48 -11.34 1.80 -1.99
CA ALA A 48 -10.29 1.56 -3.00
C ALA A 48 -9.38 2.79 -3.22
N ASP A 49 -9.95 3.99 -3.10
CA ASP A 49 -9.22 5.26 -3.23
C ASP A 49 -8.27 5.55 -2.06
N ASN A 50 -8.45 4.85 -0.93
CA ASN A 50 -7.58 4.96 0.25
C ASN A 50 -6.53 3.83 0.31
N VAL A 51 -6.46 2.94 -0.68
CA VAL A 51 -5.48 1.86 -0.75
C VAL A 51 -4.48 2.15 -1.86
N THR A 52 -3.29 2.58 -1.48
CA THR A 52 -2.18 2.82 -2.39
C THR A 52 -1.35 1.55 -2.54
N VAL A 53 -1.03 1.17 -3.78
CA VAL A 53 -0.15 0.05 -4.08
C VAL A 53 1.04 0.52 -4.91
N LEU A 54 2.25 0.24 -4.41
CA LEU A 54 3.50 0.51 -5.12
C LEU A 54 4.17 -0.81 -5.51
N THR A 55 4.43 -0.97 -6.80
CA THR A 55 5.04 -2.19 -7.35
C THR A 55 6.28 -1.90 -8.16
N ASP A 56 7.28 -2.79 -8.07
CA ASP A 56 8.50 -2.78 -8.89
C ASP A 56 9.08 -1.37 -9.10
N GLU A 57 9.05 -0.84 -10.33
CA GLU A 57 9.71 0.41 -10.70
C GLU A 57 9.06 1.65 -10.05
N LYS A 58 7.83 1.52 -9.53
CA LYS A 58 7.14 2.58 -8.77
C LYS A 58 7.47 2.55 -7.28
N ALA A 59 7.89 1.41 -6.75
CA ALA A 59 8.29 1.23 -5.35
C ALA A 59 9.72 1.74 -5.10
N THR A 60 10.01 2.94 -5.57
CA THR A 60 11.27 3.64 -5.30
C THR A 60 11.30 4.15 -3.86
N LEU A 61 12.48 4.44 -3.32
CA LEU A 61 12.61 5.05 -1.98
C LEU A 61 11.73 6.29 -1.86
N LYS A 62 11.86 7.23 -2.80
CA LYS A 62 11.04 8.44 -2.83
C LYS A 62 9.55 8.14 -2.95
N GLY A 63 9.16 7.19 -3.80
CA GLY A 63 7.74 6.84 -3.95
C GLY A 63 7.14 6.27 -2.67
N ILE A 64 7.92 5.49 -1.91
CA ILE A 64 7.50 4.95 -0.61
C ILE A 64 7.44 6.08 0.45
N GLU A 65 8.43 6.97 0.48
CA GLU A 65 8.43 8.16 1.36
C GLU A 65 7.22 9.06 1.08
N ASP A 66 6.98 9.42 -0.18
CA ASP A 66 5.85 10.25 -0.60
C ASP A 66 4.50 9.59 -0.19
N ALA A 67 4.38 8.26 -0.30
CA ALA A 67 3.18 7.54 0.10
C ALA A 67 3.01 7.44 1.63
N LEU A 68 4.10 7.32 2.38
CA LEU A 68 4.09 7.34 3.85
C LEU A 68 3.72 8.72 4.39
N ASP A 69 4.22 9.79 3.74
CA ASP A 69 3.86 11.16 4.08
C ASP A 69 2.36 11.41 3.84
N ASP A 70 1.81 10.90 2.74
CA ASP A 70 0.37 10.99 2.46
C ASP A 70 -0.47 10.27 3.52
N LEU A 71 -0.02 9.09 3.96
CA LEU A 71 -0.66 8.29 5.01
C LEU A 71 -0.56 8.95 6.41
N SER A 72 0.39 9.87 6.58
CA SER A 72 0.61 10.61 7.82
C SER A 72 -0.12 11.97 7.86
N ASP A 73 -0.76 12.37 6.75
CA ASP A 73 -1.48 13.64 6.64
C ASP A 73 -2.74 13.64 7.52
N ARG A 74 -2.73 14.47 8.57
CA ARG A 74 -3.84 14.65 9.51
C ARG A 74 -5.08 15.31 8.91
N GLY A 75 -4.97 15.89 7.70
CA GLY A 75 -6.10 16.35 6.91
C GLY A 75 -6.86 15.21 6.24
N LYS A 76 -6.20 14.06 6.02
CA LYS A 76 -6.76 12.86 5.37
C LYS A 76 -7.05 11.73 6.35
N VAL A 77 -6.20 11.57 7.35
CA VAL A 77 -6.25 10.48 8.34
C VAL A 77 -6.61 11.03 9.70
N ARG A 78 -7.64 10.43 10.32
CA ARG A 78 -8.13 10.81 11.65
C ARG A 78 -7.57 9.90 12.75
N PRO A 79 -7.57 10.35 14.03
CA PRO A 79 -7.05 9.54 15.13
C PRO A 79 -7.73 8.18 15.34
N ASP A 80 -8.96 8.01 14.84
CA ASP A 80 -9.78 6.80 14.91
C ASP A 80 -9.78 5.97 13.61
N ASP A 81 -8.99 6.36 12.61
CA ASP A 81 -8.85 5.63 11.35
C ASP A 81 -7.93 4.39 11.50
N ARG A 82 -8.21 3.36 10.69
CA ARG A 82 -7.35 2.18 10.54
C ARG A 82 -6.25 2.48 9.53
N ILE A 83 -5.01 2.17 9.89
CA ILE A 83 -3.82 2.32 9.03
C ILE A 83 -3.16 0.97 8.87
N LEU A 84 -2.83 0.61 7.62
CA LEU A 84 -2.12 -0.62 7.27
C LEU A 84 -0.95 -0.37 6.31
#